data_AF-A0A941TY57-F1
#
_entry.id   AF-A0A941TY57-F1
#
_cell.length_a   1.000
_cell.length_b   1.000
_cell.length_c   1.000
_cell.angle_alpha   90.00
_cell.angle_beta   90.00
_cell.angle_gamma   90.00
#
_symmetry.space_group_name_H-M   'P 1'
#
loop_
_entity.id
_entity.type
_entity.pdbx_description
1 polymer ?
#
loop_
_entity_poly.entity_id
_entity_poly.type
_entity_poly.pdbx_seq_one_letter_code
_entity_poly.pdbx_strand_id
1 'polypeptide(L)'
;MDHNEPDGVNEALSGGLRVSLTVAAQIAERVAREREQQSRRAAVDGEQQARQFESRLDAERSAARAELAPVSRDEWWNSAGRAQIAGAWQTAQTWRDADPAAREAADRIHEELRRRYDIDTANLGADPAAVNDALAVLDDMRAGSRDERGRAADEEAEALALLGASDAPELAELYAEREDDKGIEATGDQVARREEREARISELESAGAGVAEHVADADARAELAAALEGAADEQAVTARVVATTNQGRPAGEAVASPPRRPARASRARRGGPPRDLGRSR
;
A
#
# COMPACT_ATOMS: atom_id res chain seq x y z
N MET A 1 -13.01 118.53 16.59
CA MET A 1 -12.27 118.43 15.33
C MET A 1 -10.99 117.67 15.59
N ASP A 2 -10.67 116.55 14.96
CA ASP A 2 -11.48 115.57 14.24
C ASP A 2 -10.56 114.37 13.97
N HIS A 3 -11.18 113.20 13.94
CA HIS A 3 -10.83 111.97 13.23
C HIS A 3 -9.41 111.35 13.33
N ASN A 4 -9.37 110.26 14.10
CA ASN A 4 -9.00 108.89 13.71
C ASN A 4 -8.12 108.70 12.47
N GLU A 5 -7.01 107.99 12.66
CA GLU A 5 -6.52 107.01 11.67
C GLU A 5 -5.63 105.96 12.36
N PRO A 6 -6.09 104.70 12.48
CA PRO A 6 -5.18 103.57 12.51
C PRO A 6 -5.56 102.54 11.41
N ASP A 7 -5.49 102.88 10.12
CA ASP A 7 -6.07 102.03 9.05
C ASP A 7 -5.11 101.34 8.05
N GLY A 8 -3.78 101.41 8.20
CA GLY A 8 -2.86 100.78 7.23
C GLY A 8 -2.42 99.33 7.53
N VAL A 9 -2.14 99.04 8.80
CA VAL A 9 -1.48 97.78 9.20
C VAL A 9 -2.48 96.65 9.47
N ASN A 10 -3.73 96.98 9.79
CA ASN A 10 -4.80 95.99 9.94
C ASN A 10 -5.27 95.46 8.57
N GLU A 11 -5.28 96.28 7.52
CA GLU A 11 -5.73 95.91 6.16
C GLU A 11 -4.80 94.89 5.47
N ALA A 12 -3.47 95.03 5.62
CA ALA A 12 -2.50 94.12 5.00
C ALA A 12 -2.45 92.74 5.68
N LEU A 13 -2.63 92.71 7.01
CA LEU A 13 -2.78 91.46 7.76
C LEU A 13 -4.14 90.78 7.48
N SER A 14 -5.20 91.58 7.30
CA SER A 14 -6.54 91.08 6.96
C SER A 14 -6.63 90.52 5.53
N GLY A 15 -5.97 91.17 4.57
CA GLY A 15 -5.92 90.75 3.16
C GLY A 15 -5.12 89.47 2.92
N GLY A 16 -3.96 89.35 3.57
CA GLY A 16 -3.12 88.14 3.49
C GLY A 16 -3.78 86.91 4.12
N LEU A 17 -4.53 87.09 5.22
CA LEU A 17 -5.19 86.00 5.92
C LEU A 17 -6.24 85.30 5.05
N ARG A 18 -7.09 86.05 4.34
CA ARG A 18 -8.11 85.46 3.45
C ARG A 18 -7.50 84.67 2.29
N VAL A 19 -6.44 85.20 1.68
CA VAL A 19 -5.75 84.52 0.58
C VAL A 19 -5.09 83.23 1.08
N SER A 20 -4.41 83.28 2.23
CA SER A 20 -3.77 82.10 2.83
C SER A 20 -4.78 81.01 3.23
N LEU A 21 -5.96 81.39 3.74
CA LEU A 21 -7.03 80.47 4.09
C LEU A 21 -7.59 79.75 2.86
N THR A 22 -7.77 80.45 1.74
CA THR A 22 -8.23 79.85 0.48
C THR A 22 -7.21 78.86 -0.08
N VAL A 23 -5.92 79.21 -0.05
CA VAL A 23 -4.84 78.30 -0.47
C VAL A 23 -4.78 77.08 0.44
N ALA A 24 -4.87 77.25 1.75
CA ALA A 24 -4.92 76.15 2.71
C ALA A 24 -6.16 75.25 2.50
N ALA A 25 -7.33 75.84 2.21
CA ALA A 25 -8.55 75.10 1.92
C ALA A 25 -8.42 74.27 0.64
N GLN A 26 -7.82 74.81 -0.42
CA GLN A 26 -7.58 74.10 -1.68
C GLN A 26 -6.60 72.93 -1.50
N ILE A 27 -5.56 73.11 -0.67
CA ILE A 27 -4.62 72.03 -0.33
C ILE A 27 -5.32 70.96 0.52
N ALA A 28 -6.11 71.35 1.51
CA ALA A 28 -6.85 70.41 2.36
C ALA A 28 -7.86 69.58 1.55
N GLU A 29 -8.56 70.20 0.61
CA GLU A 29 -9.48 69.52 -0.31
C GLU A 29 -8.74 68.50 -1.18
N ARG A 30 -7.57 68.87 -1.72
CA ARG A 30 -6.75 67.95 -2.52
C ARG A 30 -6.29 66.74 -1.70
N VAL A 31 -5.79 66.96 -0.49
CA VAL A 31 -5.36 65.89 0.43
C VAL A 31 -6.54 64.98 0.82
N ALA A 32 -7.72 65.56 1.06
CA ALA A 32 -8.92 64.79 1.36
C ALA A 32 -9.33 63.87 0.20
N ARG A 33 -9.32 64.38 -1.04
CA ARG A 33 -9.61 63.59 -2.26
C ARG A 33 -8.57 62.48 -2.49
N GLU A 34 -7.29 62.76 -2.26
CA GLU A 34 -6.22 61.76 -2.40
C GLU A 34 -6.36 60.64 -1.37
N ARG A 35 -6.68 60.96 -0.10
CA ARG A 35 -6.98 59.96 0.93
C ARG A 35 -8.21 59.14 0.59
N GLU A 36 -9.27 59.77 0.12
CA GLU A 36 -10.48 59.07 -0.30
C GLU A 36 -10.18 58.10 -1.45
N GLN A 37 -9.42 58.53 -2.45
CA GLN A 37 -9.01 57.67 -3.56
C GLN A 37 -8.12 56.51 -3.10
N GLN A 38 -7.17 56.76 -2.20
CA GLN A 38 -6.34 55.71 -1.61
C GLN A 38 -7.19 54.70 -0.82
N SER A 39 -8.15 55.17 -0.01
CA SER A 39 -9.08 54.30 0.72
C SER A 39 -9.95 53.47 -0.21
N ARG A 40 -10.48 54.07 -1.30
CA ARG A 40 -11.29 53.37 -2.30
C ARG A 40 -10.47 52.31 -3.04
N ARG A 41 -9.24 52.63 -3.44
CA ARG A 41 -8.31 51.67 -4.08
C ARG A 41 -8.00 50.52 -3.14
N ALA A 42 -7.62 50.81 -1.90
CA ALA A 42 -7.35 49.79 -0.90
C ALA A 42 -8.56 48.88 -0.64
N ALA A 43 -9.77 49.44 -0.62
CA ALA A 43 -11.00 48.64 -0.49
C ALA A 43 -11.23 47.72 -1.70
N VAL A 44 -11.10 48.25 -2.92
CA VAL A 44 -11.26 47.46 -4.16
C VAL A 44 -10.19 46.36 -4.26
N ASP A 45 -8.93 46.68 -3.94
CA ASP A 45 -7.83 45.71 -3.97
C ASP A 45 -8.05 44.63 -2.90
N GLY A 46 -8.49 45.02 -1.70
CA GLY A 46 -8.82 44.10 -0.61
C GLY A 46 -9.97 43.15 -0.96
N GLU A 47 -11.04 43.67 -1.56
CA GLU A 47 -12.15 42.83 -2.04
C GLU A 47 -11.72 41.87 -3.14
N GLN A 48 -10.87 42.31 -4.08
CA GLN A 48 -10.35 41.43 -5.12
C GLN A 48 -9.50 40.30 -4.53
N GLN A 49 -8.62 40.62 -3.58
CA GLN A 49 -7.83 39.60 -2.88
C GLN A 49 -8.73 38.64 -2.10
N ALA A 50 -9.73 39.14 -1.37
CA ALA A 50 -10.69 38.31 -0.65
C ALA A 50 -11.42 37.34 -1.60
N ARG A 51 -11.94 37.83 -2.73
CA ARG A 51 -12.57 36.99 -3.76
C ARG A 51 -11.63 35.93 -4.33
N GLN A 52 -10.35 36.26 -4.51
CA GLN A 52 -9.35 35.28 -4.97
C GLN A 52 -9.08 34.19 -3.93
N PHE A 53 -8.94 34.56 -2.65
CA PHE A 53 -8.79 33.59 -1.57
C PHE A 53 -10.02 32.70 -1.42
N GLU A 54 -11.22 33.28 -1.47
CA GLU A 54 -12.49 32.53 -1.42
C GLU A 54 -12.61 31.56 -2.59
N SER A 55 -12.31 32.00 -3.82
CA SER A 55 -12.33 31.14 -5.01
C SER A 55 -11.37 29.96 -4.88
N ARG A 56 -10.16 30.20 -4.37
CA ARG A 56 -9.18 29.14 -4.12
C ARG A 56 -9.65 28.16 -3.05
N LEU A 57 -10.17 28.65 -1.93
CA LEU A 57 -10.70 27.80 -0.85
C LEU A 57 -11.91 26.98 -1.31
N ASP A 58 -12.76 27.55 -2.17
CA ASP A 58 -13.88 26.81 -2.75
C ASP A 58 -13.43 25.71 -3.72
N ALA A 59 -12.40 25.98 -4.52
CA ALA A 59 -11.78 24.98 -5.38
C ALA A 59 -11.14 23.85 -4.56
N GLU A 60 -10.41 24.18 -3.49
CA GLU A 60 -9.79 23.20 -2.59
C GLU A 60 -10.86 22.32 -1.89
N ARG A 61 -11.96 22.92 -1.41
CA ARG A 61 -13.11 22.17 -0.85
C ARG A 61 -13.76 21.26 -1.88
N SER A 62 -13.97 21.77 -3.10
CA SER A 62 -14.60 21.00 -4.17
C SER A 62 -13.74 19.80 -4.59
N ALA A 63 -12.41 19.96 -4.61
CA ALA A 63 -11.46 18.87 -4.83
C ALA A 63 -11.55 17.82 -3.70
N ALA A 64 -11.55 18.25 -2.44
CA ALA A 64 -11.69 17.34 -1.30
C ALA A 64 -13.02 16.55 -1.35
N ARG A 65 -14.14 17.19 -1.70
CA ARG A 65 -15.42 16.49 -1.89
C ARG A 65 -15.37 15.47 -3.01
N ALA A 66 -14.68 15.78 -4.12
CA ALA A 66 -14.53 14.85 -5.23
C ALA A 66 -13.70 13.62 -4.84
N GLU A 67 -12.63 13.80 -4.06
CA GLU A 67 -11.83 12.70 -3.51
C GLU A 67 -12.62 11.82 -2.55
N LEU A 68 -13.52 12.40 -1.75
CA LEU A 68 -14.32 11.69 -0.77
C LEU A 68 -15.60 11.07 -1.34
N ALA A 69 -16.05 11.48 -2.53
CA ALA A 69 -17.29 10.99 -3.13
C ALA A 69 -17.40 9.44 -3.20
N PRO A 70 -16.33 8.67 -3.53
CA PRO A 70 -16.39 7.21 -3.56
C PRO A 70 -16.65 6.55 -2.20
N VAL A 71 -16.29 7.20 -1.09
CA VAL A 71 -16.44 6.65 0.28
C VAL A 71 -17.89 6.30 0.60
N SER A 72 -18.84 7.04 0.03
CA SER A 72 -20.27 6.80 0.18
C SER A 72 -20.75 5.47 -0.41
N ARG A 73 -19.96 4.84 -1.29
CA ARG A 73 -20.37 3.69 -2.08
C ARG A 73 -19.74 2.39 -1.58
N ASP A 74 -20.53 1.33 -1.46
CA ASP A 74 -20.08 0.06 -0.88
C ASP A 74 -19.05 -0.66 -1.76
N GLU A 75 -19.14 -0.50 -3.09
CA GLU A 75 -18.20 -1.11 -4.05
C GLU A 75 -16.77 -0.58 -3.89
N TRP A 76 -16.61 0.68 -3.49
CA TRP A 76 -15.31 1.25 -3.19
C TRP A 76 -14.69 0.51 -2.02
N TRP A 77 -15.42 0.30 -0.93
CA TRP A 77 -14.92 -0.43 0.24
C TRP A 77 -14.54 -1.89 -0.02
N ASN A 78 -15.10 -2.49 -1.08
CA ASN A 78 -14.76 -3.87 -1.46
C ASN A 78 -13.45 -3.96 -2.26
N SER A 79 -12.98 -2.85 -2.81
CA SER A 79 -11.80 -2.78 -3.70
C SER A 79 -10.72 -1.81 -3.21
N ALA A 80 -11.03 -0.93 -2.27
CA ALA A 80 -10.13 0.07 -1.76
C ALA A 80 -8.98 -0.58 -0.98
N GLY A 81 -7.75 -0.24 -1.37
CA GLY A 81 -6.56 -0.62 -0.61
C GLY A 81 -6.36 0.25 0.62
N ARG A 82 -5.51 -0.22 1.56
CA ARG A 82 -5.20 0.51 2.82
C ARG A 82 -4.82 1.98 2.61
N ALA A 83 -3.99 2.29 1.61
CA ALA A 83 -3.51 3.64 1.34
C ALA A 83 -4.63 4.57 0.86
N GLN A 84 -5.61 4.03 0.13
CA GLN A 84 -6.77 4.80 -0.32
C GLN A 84 -7.70 5.11 0.85
N ILE A 85 -7.92 4.13 1.75
CA ILE A 85 -8.73 4.31 2.95
C ILE A 85 -8.08 5.33 3.89
N ALA A 86 -6.77 5.19 4.15
CA ALA A 86 -6.01 6.13 4.98
C ALA A 86 -5.97 7.54 4.38
N GLY A 87 -5.76 7.66 3.06
CA GLY A 87 -5.80 8.94 2.36
C GLY A 87 -7.17 9.61 2.45
N ALA A 88 -8.25 8.86 2.22
CA ALA A 88 -9.61 9.37 2.37
C ALA A 88 -9.90 9.81 3.82
N TRP A 89 -9.45 9.05 4.81
CA TRP A 89 -9.57 9.42 6.22
C TRP A 89 -8.81 10.72 6.53
N GLN A 90 -7.58 10.87 6.03
CA GLN A 90 -6.79 12.09 6.19
C GLN A 90 -7.49 13.30 5.55
N THR A 91 -7.96 13.18 4.31
CA THR A 91 -8.69 14.26 3.62
C THR A 91 -9.95 14.61 4.40
N ALA A 92 -10.73 13.62 4.85
CA ALA A 92 -11.94 13.85 5.63
C ALA A 92 -11.64 14.58 6.94
N GLN A 93 -10.62 14.16 7.69
CA GLN A 93 -10.25 14.77 8.96
C GLN A 93 -9.69 16.19 8.80
N THR A 94 -8.98 16.46 7.69
CA THR A 94 -8.47 17.79 7.36
C THR A 94 -9.60 18.80 7.14
N TRP A 95 -10.69 18.38 6.51
CA TRP A 95 -11.81 19.26 6.13
C TRP A 95 -13.05 19.14 7.03
N ARG A 96 -13.01 18.27 8.05
CA ARG A 96 -14.16 17.92 8.92
C ARG A 96 -14.88 19.12 9.54
N ASP A 97 -14.14 20.17 9.91
CA ASP A 97 -14.70 21.34 10.58
C ASP A 97 -15.22 22.41 9.60
N ALA A 98 -14.72 22.41 8.37
CA ALA A 98 -15.02 23.40 7.33
C ALA A 98 -16.03 22.91 6.28
N ASP A 99 -16.25 21.59 6.16
CA ASP A 99 -17.09 20.99 5.14
C ASP A 99 -18.01 19.88 5.70
N PRO A 100 -19.35 20.01 5.58
CA PRO A 100 -20.28 18.98 6.03
C PRO A 100 -20.10 17.61 5.35
N ALA A 101 -19.79 17.58 4.05
CA ALA A 101 -19.61 16.33 3.33
C ALA A 101 -18.34 15.60 3.76
N ALA A 102 -17.28 16.35 4.12
CA ALA A 102 -16.08 15.77 4.71
C ALA A 102 -16.35 15.17 6.10
N ARG A 103 -17.21 15.81 6.90
CA ARG A 103 -17.64 15.27 8.19
C ARG A 103 -18.43 13.98 8.04
N GLU A 104 -19.40 13.94 7.13
CA GLU A 104 -20.16 12.72 6.83
C GLU A 104 -19.25 11.59 6.33
N ALA A 105 -18.27 11.91 5.48
CA ALA A 105 -17.28 10.95 5.03
C ALA A 105 -16.42 10.42 6.18
N ALA A 106 -15.97 11.28 7.10
CA ALA A 106 -15.23 10.87 8.29
C ALA A 106 -16.07 9.91 9.15
N ASP A 107 -17.31 10.26 9.47
CA ASP A 107 -18.18 9.44 10.31
C ASP A 107 -18.46 8.07 9.65
N ARG A 108 -18.66 8.04 8.32
CA ARG A 108 -18.80 6.78 7.57
C ARG A 108 -17.53 5.94 7.56
N ILE A 109 -16.37 6.55 7.38
CA ILE A 109 -15.08 5.84 7.40
C ILE A 109 -14.84 5.24 8.78
N HIS A 110 -15.12 5.98 9.85
CA HIS A 110 -15.03 5.48 11.21
C HIS A 110 -15.90 4.23 11.42
N GLU A 111 -17.17 4.29 11.00
CA GLU A 111 -18.10 3.16 11.14
C GLU A 111 -17.64 1.94 10.32
N GLU A 112 -17.19 2.13 9.08
CA GLU A 112 -16.73 1.00 8.25
C GLU A 112 -15.40 0.41 8.75
N LEU A 113 -14.49 1.24 9.28
CA LEU A 113 -13.26 0.76 9.93
C LEU A 113 -13.57 -0.08 11.17
N ARG A 114 -14.49 0.39 12.01
CA ARG A 114 -14.97 -0.35 13.17
C ARG A 114 -15.65 -1.66 12.75
N ARG A 115 -16.59 -1.59 11.81
CA ARG A 115 -17.43 -2.73 11.43
C ARG A 115 -16.67 -3.83 10.65
N ARG A 116 -15.80 -3.46 9.71
CA ARG A 116 -15.11 -4.42 8.83
C ARG A 116 -13.73 -4.83 9.33
N TYR A 117 -13.07 -3.95 10.08
CA TYR A 117 -11.67 -4.12 10.45
C TYR A 117 -11.46 -4.14 11.98
N ASP A 118 -12.51 -3.93 12.78
CA ASP A 118 -12.41 -3.79 14.24
C ASP A 118 -11.44 -2.67 14.68
N ILE A 119 -11.29 -1.64 13.82
CA ILE A 119 -10.46 -0.47 14.08
C ILE A 119 -11.34 0.66 14.57
N ASP A 120 -11.18 1.03 15.84
CA ASP A 120 -11.83 2.21 16.42
C ASP A 120 -10.93 3.44 16.28
N THR A 121 -11.27 4.34 15.34
CA THR A 121 -10.45 5.54 15.09
C THR A 121 -10.51 6.57 16.23
N ALA A 122 -11.51 6.49 17.13
CA ALA A 122 -11.56 7.36 18.30
C ALA A 122 -10.46 7.00 19.31
N ASN A 123 -10.16 5.70 19.46
CA ASN A 123 -9.05 5.23 20.29
C ASN A 123 -7.67 5.58 19.70
N LEU A 124 -7.61 5.79 18.39
CA LEU A 124 -6.41 6.22 17.67
C LEU A 124 -6.24 7.76 17.63
N GLY A 125 -7.08 8.50 18.36
CA GLY A 125 -7.01 9.97 18.41
C GLY A 125 -7.34 10.64 17.08
N ALA A 126 -8.07 9.95 16.19
CA ALA A 126 -8.32 10.35 14.82
C ALA A 126 -7.05 10.57 13.95
N ASP A 127 -5.90 10.02 14.36
CA ASP A 127 -4.64 10.14 13.62
C ASP A 127 -4.64 9.27 12.34
N PRO A 128 -4.49 9.88 11.15
CA PRO A 128 -4.43 9.12 9.89
C PRO A 128 -3.24 8.18 9.79
N ALA A 129 -2.10 8.50 10.40
CA ALA A 129 -0.94 7.61 10.39
C ALA A 129 -1.24 6.33 11.19
N ALA A 130 -1.84 6.49 12.37
CA ALA A 130 -2.23 5.37 13.22
C ALA A 130 -3.28 4.45 12.55
N VAL A 131 -4.23 5.02 11.79
CA VAL A 131 -5.19 4.23 11.00
C VAL A 131 -4.49 3.45 9.89
N ASN A 132 -3.54 4.07 9.17
CA ASN A 132 -2.77 3.38 8.14
C ASN A 132 -1.94 2.21 8.71
N ASP A 133 -1.29 2.43 9.86
CA ASP A 133 -0.49 1.40 10.52
C ASP A 133 -1.36 0.23 11.00
N ALA A 134 -2.53 0.52 11.58
CA ALA A 134 -3.49 -0.52 11.98
C ALA A 134 -3.99 -1.34 10.78
N LEU A 135 -4.26 -0.68 9.65
CA LEU A 135 -4.64 -1.37 8.40
C LEU A 135 -3.50 -2.22 7.84
N ALA A 136 -2.25 -1.76 7.93
CA ALA A 136 -1.09 -2.52 7.49
C ALA A 136 -0.92 -3.81 8.30
N VAL A 137 -1.06 -3.75 9.63
CA VAL A 137 -1.02 -4.93 10.50
C VAL A 137 -2.08 -5.97 10.10
N LEU A 138 -3.30 -5.53 9.78
CA LEU A 138 -4.37 -6.44 9.33
C LEU A 138 -4.10 -7.07 7.97
N ASP A 139 -3.55 -6.31 7.02
CA ASP A 139 -3.17 -6.84 5.71
C ASP A 139 -2.10 -7.93 5.84
N ASP A 140 -1.08 -7.70 6.68
CA ASP A 140 -0.02 -8.67 6.95
C ASP A 140 -0.57 -9.96 7.59
N MET A 141 -1.49 -9.83 8.57
CA MET A 141 -2.16 -10.99 9.17
C MET A 141 -2.98 -11.79 8.15
N ARG A 142 -3.68 -11.10 7.24
CA ARG A 142 -4.47 -11.75 6.18
C ARG A 142 -3.59 -12.42 5.14
N ALA A 143 -2.46 -11.82 4.78
CA ALA A 143 -1.47 -12.41 3.88
C ALA A 143 -0.88 -13.69 4.50
N GLY A 144 -0.42 -13.64 5.76
CA GLY A 144 0.08 -14.82 6.45
C GLY A 144 -0.95 -15.95 6.56
N SER A 145 -2.22 -15.61 6.81
CA SER A 145 -3.32 -16.60 6.85
C SER A 145 -3.67 -17.20 5.48
N ARG A 146 -3.36 -16.50 4.37
CA ARG A 146 -3.51 -17.05 3.01
C ARG A 146 -2.35 -17.99 2.70
N ASP A 147 -1.14 -17.59 3.03
CA ASP A 147 0.06 -18.40 2.83
C ASP A 147 -0.04 -19.73 3.59
N GLU A 148 -0.52 -19.70 4.83
CA GLU A 148 -0.68 -20.90 5.64
C GLU A 148 -1.71 -21.87 5.04
N ARG A 149 -2.81 -21.35 4.50
CA ARG A 149 -3.80 -22.18 3.80
C ARG A 149 -3.26 -22.74 2.49
N GLY A 150 -2.39 -21.99 1.80
CA GLY A 150 -1.68 -22.48 0.62
C GLY A 150 -0.78 -23.66 0.98
N ARG A 151 0.07 -23.49 2.00
CA ARG A 151 0.93 -24.58 2.50
C ARG A 151 0.13 -25.80 2.93
N ALA A 152 -0.97 -25.61 3.67
CA ALA A 152 -1.81 -26.72 4.09
C ALA A 152 -2.44 -27.46 2.90
N ALA A 153 -2.84 -26.75 1.84
CA ALA A 153 -3.36 -27.36 0.63
C ALA A 153 -2.28 -28.12 -0.16
N ASP A 154 -1.05 -27.57 -0.21
CA ASP A 154 0.09 -28.23 -0.84
C ASP A 154 0.47 -29.51 -0.07
N GLU A 155 0.54 -29.45 1.26
CA GLU A 155 0.79 -30.60 2.14
C GLU A 155 -0.32 -31.68 2.02
N GLU A 156 -1.58 -31.27 1.89
CA GLU A 156 -2.70 -32.21 1.66
C GLU A 156 -2.57 -32.89 0.28
N ALA A 157 -2.19 -32.14 -0.76
CA ALA A 157 -1.95 -32.70 -2.09
C ALA A 157 -0.78 -33.69 -2.09
N GLU A 158 0.30 -33.38 -1.37
CA GLU A 158 1.43 -34.30 -1.18
C GLU A 158 1.02 -35.56 -0.42
N ALA A 159 0.23 -35.44 0.65
CA ALA A 159 -0.27 -36.57 1.43
C ALA A 159 -1.18 -37.49 0.58
N LEU A 160 -2.08 -36.92 -0.21
CA LEU A 160 -2.93 -37.66 -1.14
C LEU A 160 -2.10 -38.36 -2.22
N ALA A 161 -1.05 -37.73 -2.73
CA ALA A 161 -0.15 -38.34 -3.72
C ALA A 161 0.61 -39.55 -3.13
N LEU A 162 1.05 -39.48 -1.87
CA LEU A 162 1.70 -40.59 -1.17
C LEU A 162 0.74 -41.77 -0.91
N LEU A 163 -0.51 -41.50 -0.54
CA LEU A 163 -1.53 -42.54 -0.37
C LEU A 163 -1.90 -43.19 -1.72
N GLY A 164 -2.14 -42.40 -2.76
CA GLY A 164 -2.46 -42.90 -4.10
C GLY A 164 -1.32 -43.70 -4.75
N ALA A 165 -0.06 -43.35 -4.45
CA ALA A 165 1.09 -44.14 -4.88
C ALA A 165 1.18 -45.52 -4.19
N SER A 166 0.56 -45.67 -3.02
CA SER A 166 0.55 -46.94 -2.27
C SER A 166 -0.51 -47.93 -2.80
N ASP A 167 -1.64 -47.43 -3.30
CA ASP A 167 -2.73 -48.25 -3.86
C ASP A 167 -2.55 -48.58 -5.36
N ALA A 168 -1.57 -47.95 -6.03
CA ALA A 168 -1.29 -48.16 -7.45
C ALA A 168 -0.90 -49.61 -7.84
N PRO A 169 -0.04 -50.35 -7.10
CA PRO A 169 0.28 -51.73 -7.44
C PRO A 169 -0.90 -52.69 -7.19
N GLU A 170 -1.70 -52.47 -6.14
CA GLU A 170 -2.84 -53.33 -5.78
C GLU A 170 -4.03 -53.14 -6.74
N LEU A 171 -4.25 -51.91 -7.22
CA LEU A 171 -5.20 -51.66 -8.31
C LEU A 171 -4.72 -52.25 -9.64
N ALA A 172 -3.42 -52.14 -9.98
CA ALA A 172 -2.89 -52.75 -11.19
C ALA A 172 -3.02 -54.28 -11.20
N GLU A 173 -2.83 -54.94 -10.06
CA GLU A 173 -3.14 -56.37 -9.88
C GLU A 173 -4.64 -56.67 -10.06
N LEU A 174 -5.53 -55.88 -9.43
CA LEU A 174 -6.98 -56.05 -9.57
C LEU A 174 -7.51 -55.79 -10.99
N TYR A 175 -6.84 -54.94 -11.78
CA TYR A 175 -7.18 -54.71 -13.19
C TYR A 175 -6.60 -55.79 -14.11
N ALA A 176 -5.39 -56.29 -13.83
CA ALA A 176 -4.81 -57.43 -14.56
C ALA A 176 -5.63 -58.72 -14.35
N GLU A 177 -6.10 -58.97 -13.13
CA GLU A 177 -6.89 -60.15 -12.79
C GLU A 177 -8.33 -60.09 -13.35
N ARG A 178 -8.80 -58.89 -13.74
CA ARG A 178 -10.13 -58.68 -14.33
C ARG A 178 -10.15 -58.73 -15.86
N GLU A 179 -9.03 -58.48 -16.53
CA GLU A 179 -8.93 -58.61 -17.99
C GLU A 179 -8.92 -60.09 -18.44
N ASP A 180 -8.48 -61.02 -17.60
CA ASP A 180 -8.47 -62.45 -17.93
C ASP A 180 -9.87 -63.12 -17.87
N ASP A 181 -10.85 -62.53 -17.18
CA ASP A 181 -12.18 -63.14 -16.97
C ASP A 181 -13.30 -62.55 -17.86
N LYS A 182 -12.96 -61.63 -18.76
CA LYS A 182 -13.92 -61.07 -19.73
C LYS A 182 -13.42 -61.22 -21.15
N GLY A 183 -13.61 -62.42 -21.70
CA GLY A 183 -13.65 -62.68 -23.13
C GLY A 183 -14.79 -61.93 -23.81
N ILE A 184 -14.67 -60.62 -23.95
CA ILE A 184 -15.52 -59.80 -24.83
C ILE A 184 -14.71 -59.55 -26.08
N GLU A 185 -15.10 -60.20 -27.19
CA GLU A 185 -14.56 -59.89 -28.51
C GLU A 185 -14.74 -58.39 -28.79
N ALA A 186 -13.65 -57.66 -28.77
CA ALA A 186 -13.61 -56.27 -29.20
C ALA A 186 -14.00 -56.21 -30.68
N THR A 187 -15.07 -55.47 -31.00
CA THR A 187 -15.42 -55.16 -32.39
C THR A 187 -14.26 -54.40 -33.04
N GLY A 188 -13.97 -54.67 -34.31
CA GLY A 188 -12.76 -54.16 -35.01
C GLY A 188 -12.56 -52.64 -34.97
N ASP A 189 -13.63 -51.86 -34.78
CA ASP A 189 -13.58 -50.40 -34.59
C ASP A 189 -12.97 -49.97 -33.24
N GLN A 190 -13.07 -50.83 -32.22
CA GLN A 190 -12.47 -50.59 -30.89
C GLN A 190 -10.99 -50.96 -30.85
N VAL A 191 -10.60 -52.00 -31.59
CA VAL A 191 -9.19 -52.37 -31.77
C VAL A 191 -8.45 -51.28 -32.54
N ALA A 192 -9.05 -50.77 -33.63
CA ALA A 192 -8.50 -49.66 -34.40
C ALA A 192 -8.34 -48.37 -33.56
N ARG A 193 -9.35 -47.99 -32.76
CA ARG A 193 -9.22 -46.82 -31.86
C ARG A 193 -8.17 -46.99 -30.77
N ARG A 194 -7.94 -48.23 -30.32
CA ARG A 194 -6.89 -48.55 -29.34
C ARG A 194 -5.51 -48.38 -29.98
N GLU A 195 -5.31 -48.93 -31.17
CA GLU A 195 -4.06 -48.80 -31.93
C GLU A 195 -3.75 -47.33 -32.27
N GLU A 196 -4.75 -46.54 -32.68
CA GLU A 196 -4.57 -45.10 -32.92
C GLU A 196 -4.20 -44.32 -31.65
N ARG A 197 -4.77 -44.71 -30.50
CA ARG A 197 -4.45 -44.08 -29.21
C ARG A 197 -3.04 -44.45 -28.74
N GLU A 198 -2.64 -45.71 -28.89
CA GLU A 198 -1.30 -46.19 -28.55
C GLU A 198 -0.23 -45.57 -29.48
N ALA A 199 -0.52 -45.41 -30.77
CA ALA A 199 0.35 -44.70 -31.71
C ALA A 199 0.55 -43.22 -31.30
N ARG A 200 -0.53 -42.54 -30.86
CA ARG A 200 -0.46 -41.14 -30.41
C ARG A 200 0.35 -40.99 -29.11
N ILE A 201 0.25 -41.96 -28.21
CA ILE A 201 1.05 -41.98 -26.97
C ILE A 201 2.53 -42.19 -27.30
N SER A 202 2.87 -43.12 -28.21
CA SER A 202 4.25 -43.34 -28.64
C SER A 202 4.83 -42.14 -29.41
N GLU A 203 4.01 -41.41 -30.17
CA GLU A 203 4.40 -40.16 -30.84
C GLU A 203 4.70 -39.03 -29.82
N LEU A 204 3.89 -38.92 -28.77
CA LEU A 204 4.12 -37.97 -27.67
C LEU A 204 5.37 -38.33 -26.84
N GLU A 205 5.61 -39.63 -26.60
CA GLU A 205 6.80 -40.11 -25.88
C GLU A 205 8.09 -39.90 -26.69
N SER A 206 8.06 -40.15 -28.01
CA SER A 206 9.21 -39.88 -28.89
C SER A 206 9.48 -38.39 -29.06
N ALA A 207 8.45 -37.54 -29.06
CA ALA A 207 8.60 -36.08 -29.02
C ALA A 207 9.13 -35.57 -27.66
N GLY A 208 8.71 -36.19 -26.55
CA GLY A 208 9.18 -35.87 -25.21
C GLY A 208 10.63 -36.32 -24.93
N ALA A 209 11.06 -37.43 -25.52
CA ALA A 209 12.43 -37.95 -25.38
C ALA A 209 13.49 -36.97 -25.92
N GLY A 210 13.20 -36.28 -27.04
CA GLY A 210 14.11 -35.26 -27.59
C GLY A 210 14.23 -33.99 -26.73
N VAL A 211 13.19 -33.65 -25.97
CA VAL A 211 13.21 -32.50 -25.04
C VAL A 211 13.97 -32.87 -23.75
N ALA A 212 13.84 -34.12 -23.28
CA ALA A 212 14.58 -34.62 -22.12
C ALA A 212 16.09 -34.73 -22.38
N GLU A 213 16.50 -35.09 -23.60
CA GLU A 213 17.92 -35.20 -23.98
C GLU A 213 18.62 -33.82 -24.02
N HIS A 214 17.95 -32.76 -24.45
CA HIS A 214 18.51 -31.39 -24.44
C HIS A 214 18.61 -30.75 -23.04
N VAL A 215 17.80 -31.19 -22.08
CA VAL A 215 17.86 -30.70 -20.69
C VAL A 215 18.91 -31.44 -19.87
N ALA A 216 19.35 -32.63 -20.32
CA ALA A 216 20.29 -33.47 -19.60
C ALA A 216 21.77 -33.26 -20.00
N ASP A 217 22.09 -32.51 -21.05
CA ASP A 217 23.47 -32.34 -21.49
C ASP A 217 24.30 -31.50 -20.50
N ALA A 218 25.49 -32.00 -20.14
CA ALA A 218 26.38 -31.37 -19.17
C ALA A 218 27.11 -30.16 -19.78
N ASP A 219 27.33 -30.17 -21.09
CA ASP A 219 28.00 -29.10 -21.83
C ASP A 219 27.13 -27.84 -21.91
N ALA A 220 25.81 -28.00 -22.07
CA ALA A 220 24.85 -26.89 -22.01
C ALA A 220 24.80 -26.20 -20.64
N ARG A 221 25.05 -26.95 -19.54
CA ARG A 221 25.15 -26.40 -18.18
C ARG A 221 26.46 -25.63 -17.96
N ALA A 222 27.55 -26.05 -18.58
CA ALA A 222 28.83 -25.35 -18.53
C ALA A 222 28.82 -24.05 -19.34
N GLU A 223 28.19 -24.03 -20.53
CA GLU A 223 28.01 -22.80 -21.32
C GLU A 223 27.09 -21.79 -20.63
N LEU A 224 25.99 -22.25 -20.01
CA LEU A 224 25.10 -21.38 -19.24
C LEU A 224 25.78 -20.82 -17.99
N ALA A 225 26.64 -21.61 -17.33
CA ALA A 225 27.43 -21.13 -16.19
C ALA A 225 28.49 -20.10 -16.62
N ALA A 226 29.17 -20.32 -17.75
CA ALA A 226 30.14 -19.37 -18.31
C ALA A 226 29.48 -18.06 -18.76
N ALA A 227 28.24 -18.12 -19.27
CA ALA A 227 27.46 -16.94 -19.65
C ALA A 227 26.99 -16.10 -18.45
N LEU A 228 27.05 -16.63 -17.22
CA LEU A 228 26.61 -15.97 -15.98
C LEU A 228 27.77 -15.46 -15.13
N GLU A 229 29.02 -15.74 -15.49
CA GLU A 229 30.20 -15.30 -14.74
C GLU A 229 30.46 -13.81 -14.99
N GLY A 230 30.15 -12.98 -13.98
CA GLY A 230 30.30 -11.52 -13.99
C GLY A 230 29.01 -10.71 -13.75
N ALA A 231 27.84 -11.37 -13.62
CA ALA A 231 26.54 -10.69 -13.57
C ALA A 231 25.83 -10.66 -12.18
N ALA A 232 26.39 -11.26 -11.11
CA ALA A 232 25.74 -11.18 -9.78
C ALA A 232 26.66 -11.49 -8.59
N ASP A 233 26.33 -10.88 -7.45
CA ASP A 233 26.98 -10.97 -6.14
C ASP A 233 27.02 -12.40 -5.56
N GLU A 234 28.13 -12.74 -4.89
CA GLU A 234 28.54 -14.09 -4.46
C GLU A 234 27.50 -14.79 -3.55
N GLN A 235 26.69 -14.00 -2.81
CA GLN A 235 25.60 -14.51 -1.97
C GLN A 235 24.39 -14.99 -2.77
N ALA A 236 24.10 -14.40 -3.93
CA ALA A 236 23.00 -14.82 -4.81
C ALA A 236 23.36 -16.14 -5.54
N VAL A 237 24.64 -16.30 -5.89
CA VAL A 237 25.17 -17.55 -6.47
C VAL A 237 25.12 -18.67 -5.44
N THR A 238 25.54 -18.41 -4.19
CA THR A 238 25.52 -19.41 -3.11
C THR A 238 24.08 -19.85 -2.79
N ALA A 239 23.13 -18.92 -2.72
CA ALA A 239 21.72 -19.24 -2.49
C ALA A 239 21.11 -20.10 -3.61
N ARG A 240 21.53 -19.87 -4.86
CA ARG A 240 20.99 -20.59 -6.01
C ARG A 240 21.62 -21.96 -6.20
N VAL A 241 22.91 -22.13 -5.90
CA VAL A 241 23.60 -23.43 -5.87
C VAL A 241 23.03 -24.36 -4.79
N VAL A 242 22.61 -23.81 -3.64
CA VAL A 242 21.92 -24.57 -2.58
C VAL A 242 20.52 -25.01 -3.02
N ALA A 243 19.81 -24.17 -3.80
CA ALA A 243 18.49 -24.52 -4.32
C ALA A 243 18.55 -25.65 -5.37
N THR A 244 19.52 -25.62 -6.30
CA THR A 244 19.69 -26.70 -7.29
C THR A 244 20.22 -28.00 -6.69
N THR A 245 21.06 -27.94 -5.66
CA THR A 245 21.54 -29.15 -4.97
C THR A 245 20.40 -29.91 -4.29
N ASN A 246 19.36 -29.22 -3.82
CA ASN A 246 18.19 -29.86 -3.20
C ASN A 246 17.14 -30.36 -4.21
N GLN A 247 17.16 -29.88 -5.45
CA GLN A 247 16.23 -30.34 -6.50
C GLN A 247 16.72 -31.57 -7.28
N GLY A 248 17.98 -31.97 -7.14
CA GLY A 248 18.54 -33.14 -7.83
C GLY A 248 18.54 -34.44 -7.02
N ARG A 249 18.11 -34.42 -5.76
CA ARG A 249 18.18 -35.59 -4.88
C ARG A 249 16.80 -36.24 -4.74
N PRO A 250 16.58 -37.48 -5.23
CA PRO A 250 15.31 -38.15 -5.07
C PRO A 250 14.99 -38.32 -3.57
N ALA A 251 13.71 -38.21 -3.22
CA ALA A 251 13.22 -38.06 -1.85
C ALA A 251 13.77 -39.09 -0.84
N GLY A 252 14.12 -40.30 -1.28
CA GLY A 252 14.67 -41.36 -0.42
C GLY A 252 16.10 -41.14 0.08
N GLU A 253 16.90 -40.29 -0.57
CA GLU A 253 18.30 -40.07 -0.16
C GLU A 253 18.46 -38.90 0.82
N ALA A 254 17.51 -37.96 0.82
CA ALA A 254 17.48 -36.83 1.76
C ALA A 254 17.22 -37.28 3.22
N VAL A 255 16.49 -38.38 3.41
CA VAL A 255 16.16 -38.96 4.72
C VAL A 255 17.23 -39.91 5.28
N ALA A 256 18.19 -40.35 4.47
CA ALA A 256 19.29 -41.21 4.93
C ALA A 256 20.47 -40.43 5.54
N SER A 257 20.54 -39.11 5.34
CA SER A 257 21.57 -38.27 5.95
C SER A 257 21.18 -37.95 7.39
N PRO A 258 21.99 -38.34 8.40
CA PRO A 258 21.66 -38.08 9.79
C PRO A 258 21.64 -36.56 10.05
N PRO A 259 20.64 -36.05 10.80
CA PRO A 259 20.54 -34.63 11.08
C PRO A 259 21.78 -34.12 11.83
N ARG A 260 22.42 -33.07 11.30
CA ARG A 260 23.49 -32.35 12.04
C ARG A 260 22.86 -31.76 13.31
N ARG A 261 23.31 -32.28 14.45
CA ARG A 261 22.86 -31.86 15.79
C ARG A 261 23.01 -30.34 15.95
N PRO A 262 21.95 -29.60 16.32
CA PRO A 262 22.09 -28.21 16.72
C PRO A 262 22.90 -28.11 18.01
N ALA A 263 23.78 -27.10 18.08
CA ALA A 263 24.63 -26.85 19.24
C ALA A 263 23.77 -26.61 20.49
N ARG A 264 24.04 -27.42 21.53
CA ARG A 264 23.30 -27.44 22.79
C ARG A 264 23.54 -26.12 23.54
N ALA A 265 22.51 -25.29 23.67
CA ALA A 265 22.56 -24.10 24.52
C ALA A 265 22.84 -24.54 25.98
N SER A 266 23.98 -24.12 26.51
CA SER A 266 24.40 -24.42 27.88
C SER A 266 23.52 -23.64 28.86
N ARG A 267 22.78 -24.37 29.69
CA ARG A 267 22.00 -23.84 30.81
C ARG A 267 22.96 -23.52 31.96
N ALA A 268 23.37 -22.27 32.10
CA ALA A 268 24.10 -21.82 33.28
C ALA A 268 23.12 -21.65 34.46
N ARG A 269 23.32 -22.43 35.53
CA ARG A 269 22.72 -22.23 36.85
C ARG A 269 23.85 -22.06 37.88
N ARG A 270 23.59 -21.19 38.87
CA ARG A 270 24.33 -20.89 40.12
C ARG A 270 25.52 -19.94 39.93
N GLY A 271 25.77 -18.95 40.78
CA GLY A 271 25.16 -18.53 42.04
C GLY A 271 26.11 -17.52 42.72
N GLY A 272 25.59 -16.59 43.53
CA GLY A 272 26.38 -15.66 44.33
C GLY A 272 25.48 -14.69 45.13
N PRO A 273 25.88 -14.26 46.35
CA PRO A 273 25.04 -14.32 47.56
C PRO A 273 24.32 -13.01 47.92
N PRO A 274 23.39 -13.02 48.91
CA PRO A 274 22.72 -11.81 49.36
C PRO A 274 23.66 -10.93 50.19
N ARG A 275 23.69 -9.63 49.90
CA ARG A 275 24.27 -8.62 50.78
C ARG A 275 23.17 -7.98 51.61
N ASP A 276 23.01 -8.52 52.81
CA ASP A 276 22.50 -7.79 53.96
C ASP A 276 23.71 -7.12 54.64
N LEU A 277 23.71 -5.80 54.74
CA LEU A 277 24.38 -5.02 55.80
C LEU A 277 23.87 -3.58 55.74
N GLY A 278 23.18 -3.13 56.79
CA GLY A 278 23.35 -1.75 57.25
C GLY A 278 22.10 -0.95 57.61
N ARG A 279 21.38 -1.37 58.66
CA ARG A 279 20.66 -0.44 59.54
C ARG A 279 21.68 0.19 60.49
N SER A 280 21.91 1.50 60.43
CA SER A 280 22.19 2.36 61.60
C SER A 280 22.39 3.83 61.23
N ARG A 281 21.49 4.64 61.82
CA ARG A 281 21.52 6.09 62.09
C ARG A 281 20.96 7.02 61.02
#